data_AF-A0AAV9G6Z4-F1
#
_entry.id   AF-A0AAV9G6Z4-F1
#
_cell.length_a   1.000
_cell.length_b   1.000
_cell.length_c   1.000
_cell.angle_alpha   90.00
_cell.angle_beta   90.00
_cell.angle_gamma   90.00
#
_symmetry.space_group_name_H-M   'P 1'
#
loop_
_entity.id
_entity.type
_entity.pdbx_description
1 polymer ?
#
loop_
_entity_poly.entity_id
_entity_poly.type
_entity_poly.pdbx_seq_one_letter_code
_entity_poly.pdbx_strand_id
1 'polypeptide(L)' 'MPLILSPDNEADSAAAYEQPLDLQGRQIRILRLLPGEPEDPIHCTLHTAYLDDEDTGYDALSYV' A
#
# COMPACT_ATOMS: atom_id res chain seq x y z
N MET A 1 -25.45 14.58 20.49
CA MET A 1 -24.71 15.39 19.49
C MET A 1 -23.50 14.58 19.07
N PRO A 2 -23.44 14.02 17.86
CA PRO A 2 -22.23 13.38 17.38
C PRO A 2 -21.22 14.45 16.93
N LEU A 3 -19.96 14.26 17.28
CA LEU A 3 -18.83 15.09 16.86
C LEU A 3 -18.55 14.79 15.39
N ILE A 4 -18.64 15.80 14.55
CA ILE A 4 -18.25 15.73 13.14
C ILE A 4 -16.73 15.61 13.10
N LEU A 5 -16.22 14.49 12.57
CA LEU A 5 -14.82 14.34 12.20
C LEU A 5 -14.53 15.34 11.07
N SER A 6 -13.58 16.25 11.30
CA SER A 6 -13.09 17.18 10.28
C SER A 6 -12.56 16.42 9.06
N PRO A 7 -13.03 16.72 7.84
CA PRO A 7 -12.59 16.04 6.62
C PRO A 7 -11.37 16.77 6.08
N ASP A 8 -10.21 16.64 6.72
CA ASP A 8 -9.00 17.35 6.25
C ASP A 8 -7.74 16.49 6.16
N ASN A 9 -7.84 15.15 6.13
CA ASN A 9 -6.65 14.32 5.84
C ASN A 9 -6.91 12.97 5.15
N GLU A 10 -8.04 12.78 4.45
CA GLU A 10 -8.33 11.53 3.70
C GLU A 10 -8.20 11.69 2.17
N ALA A 11 -7.76 12.85 1.67
CA ALA A 11 -7.72 13.11 0.23
C ALA A 11 -6.47 12.57 -0.49
N ASP A 12 -5.40 12.21 0.23
CA ASP A 12 -4.13 11.80 -0.39
C ASP A 12 -4.06 10.30 -0.68
N SER A 13 -4.72 9.48 0.13
CA SER A 13 -4.74 8.02 -0.05
C SER A 13 -5.58 7.59 -1.24
N ALA A 14 -6.62 8.37 -1.59
CA ALA A 14 -7.61 7.97 -2.58
C ALA A 14 -7.10 7.99 -4.03
N ALA A 15 -6.27 8.97 -4.34
CA ALA A 15 -5.72 9.12 -5.68
C ALA A 15 -4.71 8.00 -6.03
N ALA A 16 -4.05 7.40 -5.03
CA ALA A 16 -2.97 6.44 -5.26
C ALA A 16 -3.44 5.09 -5.82
N TYR A 17 -4.65 4.63 -5.44
CA TYR A 17 -5.22 3.38 -5.94
C TYR A 17 -6.02 3.53 -7.24
N GLU A 18 -6.42 4.76 -7.60
CA GLU A 18 -7.13 5.04 -8.85
C GLU A 18 -6.19 5.18 -10.06
N GLN A 19 -4.89 5.36 -9.83
CA GLN A 19 -3.91 5.42 -10.91
C GLN A 19 -3.70 4.02 -11.54
N PRO A 20 -3.72 3.89 -12.87
CA PRO A 20 -3.43 2.61 -13.52
C PRO A 20 -1.95 2.24 -13.30
N LEU A 21 -1.67 0.93 -13.22
CA LEU A 21 -0.31 0.41 -13.20
C LEU A 21 0.29 0.43 -14.61
N ASP A 22 1.59 0.72 -14.69
CA ASP A 22 2.36 0.45 -15.90
C ASP A 22 2.64 -1.05 -16.05
N LEU A 23 1.77 -1.73 -16.80
CA LEU A 23 1.90 -3.16 -17.06
C LEU A 23 3.07 -3.50 -18.00
N GLN A 24 3.53 -2.55 -18.83
CA GLN A 24 4.66 -2.77 -19.73
C GLN A 24 5.97 -2.76 -18.96
N GLY A 25 6.13 -1.80 -18.05
CA GLY A 25 7.23 -1.78 -17.09
C GLY A 25 7.14 -2.88 -16.02
N ARG A 26 6.05 -3.67 -15.99
CA ARG A 26 5.80 -4.72 -14.98
C ARG A 26 5.76 -4.13 -13.56
N GLN A 27 5.08 -3.00 -13.44
CA GLN A 27 4.87 -2.28 -12.20
C GLN A 27 3.88 -3.03 -11.30
N ILE A 28 4.16 -3.03 -10.00
CA ILE A 28 3.35 -3.62 -8.95
C ILE A 28 3.15 -2.64 -7.80
N ARG A 29 2.15 -2.91 -6.96
CA ARG A 29 1.90 -2.20 -5.70
C ARG A 29 2.13 -3.15 -4.54
N ILE A 30 2.93 -2.70 -3.58
CA ILE A 30 3.25 -3.45 -2.37
C ILE A 30 2.59 -2.73 -1.19
N LEU A 31 1.66 -3.43 -0.54
CA LEU A 31 1.05 -2.99 0.71
C LEU A 31 1.88 -3.54 1.88
N ARG A 32 2.52 -2.65 2.63
CA ARG A 32 3.26 -3.02 3.83
C ARG A 32 2.44 -2.70 5.06
N LEU A 33 2.09 -3.74 5.81
CA LEU A 33 1.49 -3.60 7.13
C LEU A 33 2.57 -3.16 8.13
N LEU A 34 2.27 -2.15 8.93
CA LEU A 34 3.14 -1.69 9.99
C LEU A 34 2.82 -2.47 11.27
N PRO A 35 3.83 -2.79 12.09
CA PRO A 35 3.60 -3.41 13.39
C PRO A 35 2.78 -2.47 14.29
N GLY A 36 1.96 -3.04 15.16
CA GLY A 36 1.14 -2.33 16.14
C GLY A 36 0.64 -3.31 17.21
N GLU A 37 -0.01 -2.78 18.23
CA GLU A 37 -0.64 -3.59 19.27
C GLU A 37 -1.97 -4.19 18.76
N PRO A 38 -2.49 -5.28 19.37
CA PRO A 38 -3.73 -5.92 18.93
C PRO A 38 -4.96 -4.99 18.90
N GLU A 39 -4.93 -3.93 19.71
CA GLU A 39 -6.00 -2.95 19.85
C GLU A 39 -5.82 -1.75 18.92
N ASP A 40 -4.64 -1.61 18.30
CA ASP A 40 -4.34 -0.51 17.42
C ASP A 40 -5.04 -0.67 16.07
N PRO A 41 -5.44 0.44 15.43
CA PRO A 41 -5.90 0.39 14.06
C PRO A 41 -4.81 -0.14 13.12
N ILE A 42 -5.21 -0.81 12.04
CA ILE A 42 -4.27 -1.32 11.05
C ILE A 42 -3.59 -0.15 10.35
N HIS A 43 -2.31 0.02 10.63
CA HIS A 43 -1.46 0.97 9.93
C HIS A 43 -0.79 0.28 8.74
N CYS A 44 -0.81 0.94 7.58
CA CYS A 44 -0.18 0.41 6.37
C CYS A 44 0.40 1.52 5.52
N THR A 45 1.36 1.14 4.68
CA THR A 45 1.94 2.01 3.66
C THR A 45 1.83 1.30 2.32
N LEU A 46 1.48 2.05 1.28
CA LEU A 46 1.41 1.56 -0.09
C LEU A 46 2.54 2.20 -0.88
N HIS A 47 3.33 1.40 -1.58
CA HIS A 47 4.34 1.90 -2.49
C HIS A 47 4.34 1.10 -3.79
N THR A 48 4.89 1.72 -4.82
CA THR A 48 4.96 1.16 -6.15
C THR A 48 6.38 0.68 -6.41
N ALA A 49 6.51 -0.52 -6.97
CA ALA A 49 7.78 -1.15 -7.31
C ALA A 49 7.68 -1.78 -8.71
N TYR A 50 8.80 -2.26 -9.24
CA TYR A 50 8.87 -2.94 -10.53
C TYR A 50 9.36 -4.36 -10.31
N LEU A 51 8.74 -5.35 -10.96
CA LEU A 51 9.12 -6.76 -10.78
C LEU A 51 10.54 -7.08 -11.23
N ASP A 52 11.11 -6.27 -12.11
CA ASP A 52 12.46 -6.44 -12.66
C ASP A 52 13.53 -5.65 -11.90
N ASP A 53 13.15 -4.94 -10.83
CA ASP A 53 14.09 -4.22 -9.98
C ASP A 53 14.75 -5.19 -8.98
N GLU A 54 16.07 -5.34 -9.11
CA GLU A 54 16.90 -6.23 -8.27
C GLU A 54 16.79 -5.87 -6.77
N ASP A 55 16.49 -4.60 -6.45
CA ASP A 55 16.33 -4.12 -5.07
C ASP A 55 14.95 -4.43 -4.48
N THR A 56 13.98 -4.91 -5.27
CA THR A 56 12.60 -5.17 -4.79
C THR A 56 12.51 -6.39 -3.86
N GLY A 57 13.61 -7.14 -3.65
CA GLY A 57 13.78 -8.07 -2.52
C GLY A 57 12.67 -9.11 -2.35
N TYR A 58 11.94 -9.42 -3.42
CA TYR A 58 10.78 -10.31 -3.41
C TYR A 58 11.19 -11.69 -3.91
N ASP A 59 11.34 -12.64 -2.99
CA ASP A 59 11.45 -14.05 -3.32
C ASP A 59 10.05 -14.66 -3.40
N ALA A 60 9.64 -15.06 -4.61
CA ALA A 60 8.40 -15.79 -4.82
C ALA A 60 8.52 -17.20 -4.18
N LEU A 61 7.99 -17.36 -2.97
CA LEU A 61 7.94 -18.66 -2.30
C LEU A 61 6.81 -19.51 -2.92
N SER A 62 7.20 -20.54 -3.68
CA SER A 62 6.30 -21.62 -4.11
C SER A 62 6.22 -22.67 -3.00
N TYR A 63 5.02 -22.88 -2.46
CA TYR A 63 4.74 -24.06 -1.63
C TYR A 63 4.36 -25.22 -2.58
N VAL A 64 5.00 -26.37 -2.38
CA VAL A 64 4.74 -27.64 -3.09
C VAL A 64 3.77 -28.53 -2.34
#